data_AF-A0A1S2KUP0-F1
#
_entry.id   AF-A0A1S2KUP0-F1
#
_cell.length_a   1.000
_cell.length_b   1.000
_cell.length_c   1.000
_cell.angle_alpha   90.00
_cell.angle_beta   90.00
_cell.angle_gamma   90.00
#
_symmetry.space_group_name_H-M   'P 1'
#
loop_
_entity.id
_entity.type
_entity.pdbx_description
1 polymer ?
#
loop_
_entity_poly.entity_id
_entity_poly.type
_entity_poly.pdbx_seq_one_letter_code
_entity_poly.pdbx_strand_id
1 'polypeptide(L)'
;MPIVVIAGQSKESAAKWLDKNPMPFPFLIDSDRSVIKQFDVYNAISIDAFRLAHPSLFLIDGDGKIVYSYVSSNQFDRPTENSTFEKVHELLGSSQE
;
A
#
# COMPACT_ATOMS: atom_id res chain seq x y z
N MET A 1 -9.63 1.61 -12.81
CA MET A 1 -8.62 0.87 -12.04
C MET A 1 -9.10 0.76 -10.60
N PRO A 2 -9.34 -0.45 -10.07
CA PRO A 2 -9.70 -0.60 -8.66
C PRO A 2 -8.50 -0.25 -7.77
N ILE A 3 -8.75 0.45 -6.67
CA ILE A 3 -7.76 0.74 -5.62
C ILE A 3 -8.17 -0.07 -4.39
N VAL A 4 -7.21 -0.74 -3.77
CA VAL A 4 -7.41 -1.50 -2.53
C VAL A 4 -6.35 -1.06 -1.53
N VAL A 5 -6.78 -0.77 -0.31
CA VAL A 5 -5.87 -0.46 0.80
C VAL A 5 -5.73 -1.69 1.67
N ILE A 6 -4.49 -2.05 2.02
CA ILE A 6 -4.20 -3.15 2.94
C ILE A 6 -3.49 -2.57 4.17
N ALA A 7 -4.02 -2.84 5.36
CA ALA A 7 -3.46 -2.36 6.61
C ALA A 7 -3.21 -3.49 7.60
N GLY A 8 -2.02 -3.46 8.21
CA GLY A 8 -1.60 -4.40 9.24
C GLY A 8 -1.99 -3.97 10.65
N GLN A 9 -3.08 -3.24 10.87
CA GLN A 9 -3.54 -2.88 12.21
C GLN A 9 -4.64 -3.85 12.69
N SER A 10 -5.05 -3.78 13.97
CA SER A 10 -6.19 -4.58 14.43
C SER A 10 -7.49 -4.08 13.79
N LYS A 11 -8.49 -4.97 13.66
CA LYS A 11 -9.80 -4.63 13.10
C LYS A 11 -10.48 -3.49 13.88
N GLU A 12 -10.38 -3.52 15.20
CA GLU A 12 -10.97 -2.52 16.09
C GLU A 12 -10.30 -1.16 15.90
N SER A 13 -8.97 -1.15 15.80
CA SER A 13 -8.19 0.07 15.59
C SER A 13 -8.47 0.66 14.20
N ALA A 14 -8.61 -0.18 13.17
CA ALA A 14 -9.01 0.25 11.83
C ALA A 14 -10.42 0.81 11.80
N ALA A 15 -11.40 0.12 12.38
CA ALA A 15 -12.78 0.59 12.43
C ALA A 15 -12.86 1.98 13.09
N LYS A 16 -12.24 2.16 14.25
CA LYS A 16 -12.19 3.45 14.96
C LYS A 16 -11.53 4.57 14.15
N TRP A 17 -10.53 4.25 13.33
CA TRP A 17 -9.89 5.22 12.46
C TRP A 17 -10.79 5.58 11.26
N LEU A 18 -11.43 4.57 10.65
CA LEU A 18 -12.34 4.73 9.51
C LEU A 18 -13.61 5.51 9.88
N ASP A 19 -14.12 5.37 11.11
CA ASP A 19 -15.25 6.18 11.62
C ASP A 19 -14.98 7.69 11.52
N LYS A 20 -13.71 8.08 11.63
CA LYS A 20 -13.25 9.48 11.55
C LYS A 20 -12.70 9.85 10.18
N ASN A 21 -12.28 8.86 9.40
CA ASN A 21 -11.60 9.03 8.12
C ASN A 21 -12.23 8.06 7.11
N PRO A 22 -13.45 8.36 6.63
CA PRO A 22 -14.14 7.49 5.69
C PRO A 22 -13.32 7.36 4.40
N MET A 23 -13.06 6.13 3.97
CA MET A 23 -12.29 5.83 2.77
C MET A 23 -13.21 5.45 1.62
N PRO A 24 -13.01 6.02 0.41
CA PRO A 24 -13.80 5.69 -0.77
C PRO A 24 -13.40 4.35 -1.41
N PHE A 25 -12.32 3.73 -0.92
CA PHE A 25 -11.74 2.51 -1.45
C PHE A 25 -11.90 1.34 -0.46
N PRO A 26 -12.03 0.09 -0.95
CA PRO A 26 -11.95 -1.10 -0.10
C PRO A 26 -10.72 -1.07 0.82
N PHE A 27 -10.96 -1.24 2.12
CA PHE A 27 -9.94 -1.26 3.16
C PHE A 27 -9.87 -2.64 3.81
N LEU A 28 -8.83 -3.41 3.48
CA LEU A 28 -8.63 -4.78 3.93
C LEU A 28 -7.69 -4.82 5.14
N ILE A 29 -8.01 -5.68 6.10
CA ILE A 29 -7.24 -5.86 7.32
C ILE A 29 -6.39 -7.12 7.21
N ASP A 30 -5.07 -6.95 7.21
CA ASP A 30 -4.08 -8.03 7.24
C ASP A 30 -3.55 -8.17 8.68
N SER A 31 -4.38 -8.69 9.58
CA SER A 31 -4.08 -8.73 11.01
C SER A 31 -3.01 -9.74 11.43
N ASP A 32 -2.62 -10.68 10.58
CA ASP A 32 -1.51 -11.64 10.82
C ASP A 32 -0.24 -11.28 10.04
N ARG A 33 -0.34 -10.27 9.19
CA ARG A 33 0.72 -9.70 8.35
C ARG A 33 1.14 -10.66 7.25
N SER A 34 0.27 -11.61 6.89
CA SER A 34 0.55 -12.63 5.89
C SER A 34 0.74 -12.03 4.50
N VAL A 35 -0.07 -11.03 4.13
CA VAL A 35 0.04 -10.34 2.84
C VAL A 35 1.22 -9.36 2.85
N ILE A 36 1.35 -8.56 3.91
CA ILE A 36 2.45 -7.60 4.09
C ILE A 36 3.81 -8.30 4.00
N LYS A 37 3.94 -9.52 4.55
CA LYS A 37 5.15 -10.35 4.40
C LYS A 37 5.34 -10.90 3.00
N GLN A 38 4.27 -11.34 2.33
CA GLN A 38 4.35 -11.85 0.96
C GLN A 38 4.81 -10.78 -0.05
N PHE A 39 4.47 -9.52 0.21
CA PHE A 39 4.93 -8.37 -0.57
C PHE A 39 6.31 -7.84 -0.12
N ASP A 40 6.97 -8.51 0.83
CA ASP A 40 8.29 -8.15 1.37
C ASP A 40 8.41 -6.70 1.88
N VAL A 41 7.31 -6.17 2.42
CA VAL A 41 7.24 -4.81 2.99
C VAL A 41 7.12 -4.84 4.53
N TYR A 42 7.31 -6.01 5.12
CA TYR A 42 7.31 -6.20 6.57
C TYR A 42 8.66 -5.88 7.18
N ASN A 43 8.71 -4.90 8.09
CA ASN A 43 9.93 -4.64 8.87
C ASN A 43 9.84 -5.30 10.24
N ALA A 44 10.65 -6.34 10.43
CA ALA A 44 10.76 -7.04 11.71
C ALA A 44 11.57 -6.24 12.75
N ILE A 45 12.56 -5.45 12.30
CA ILE A 45 13.53 -4.76 13.14
C ILE A 45 13.89 -3.44 12.44
N SER A 46 13.38 -2.32 12.94
CA SER A 46 13.97 -1.00 12.69
C SER A 46 13.95 -0.17 13.97
N ILE A 47 14.90 0.75 14.07
CA ILE A 47 15.13 1.61 15.24
C ILE A 47 13.92 2.55 15.47
N ASP A 48 13.15 2.81 14.41
CA ASP A 48 12.04 3.75 14.36
C ASP A 48 10.65 3.10 14.20
N ALA A 49 10.56 1.80 13.89
CA ALA A 49 9.30 1.09 13.67
C ALA A 49 9.41 -0.41 14.02
N PHE A 50 9.00 -0.77 15.24
CA PHE A 50 8.90 -2.18 15.65
C PHE A 50 7.64 -2.82 15.04
N ARG A 51 7.81 -3.76 14.09
CA ARG A 51 6.74 -4.63 13.52
C ARG A 51 5.67 -3.90 12.70
N LEU A 52 6.04 -2.85 11.95
CA LEU A 52 5.13 -2.13 11.06
C LEU A 52 5.47 -2.39 9.58
N ALA A 53 4.44 -2.30 8.73
CA ALA A 53 4.64 -2.27 7.28
C ALA A 53 5.26 -0.93 6.89
N HIS A 54 6.22 -0.94 5.97
CA HIS A 54 6.61 0.29 5.30
C HIS A 54 5.47 0.73 4.36
N PRO A 55 5.08 2.02 4.39
CA PRO A 55 4.24 2.61 3.38
C PRO A 55 4.69 2.21 1.98
N SER A 56 3.79 1.62 1.22
CA SER A 56 4.13 1.03 -0.07
C SER A 56 2.96 1.14 -1.03
N LEU A 57 3.29 1.13 -2.33
CA LEU A 57 2.34 1.22 -3.42
C LEU A 57 2.76 0.23 -4.50
N PHE A 58 1.81 -0.59 -4.95
CA PHE A 58 2.03 -1.57 -6.01
C PHE A 58 0.99 -1.36 -7.10
N LEU A 59 1.44 -1.39 -8.36
CA LEU A 59 0.56 -1.52 -9.52
C LEU A 59 0.63 -2.95 -10.01
N ILE A 60 -0.52 -3.61 -10.07
CA ILE A 60 -0.66 -4.99 -10.53
C ILE A 60 -1.45 -4.97 -11.83
N ASP A 61 -0.94 -5.63 -12.88
CA ASP A 61 -1.61 -5.75 -14.17
C ASP A 61 -2.71 -6.83 -14.18
N GLY A 62 -3.37 -7.01 -15.33
CA GLY A 62 -4.44 -7.99 -15.49
C GLY A 62 -4.00 -9.46 -15.37
N ASP A 63 -2.71 -9.73 -15.54
CA ASP A 63 -2.11 -11.07 -15.38
C ASP A 63 -1.65 -11.33 -13.94
N GLY A 64 -1.83 -10.37 -13.04
CA GLY A 64 -1.41 -10.46 -11.65
C GLY A 64 0.06 -10.15 -11.41
N LYS A 65 0.77 -9.54 -12.38
CA LYS A 65 2.17 -9.16 -12.23
C LYS A 65 2.29 -7.75 -11.66
N ILE A 66 3.27 -7.56 -10.78
CA ILE A 66 3.65 -6.24 -10.29
C ILE A 66 4.41 -5.53 -11.43
N VAL A 67 3.79 -4.51 -12.03
CA VAL A 67 4.40 -3.69 -13.09
C VAL A 67 5.04 -2.42 -12.54
N TYR A 68 4.73 -2.07 -11.29
CA TYR A 68 5.40 -0.99 -10.56
C TYR A 68 5.31 -1.22 -9.06
N SER A 69 6.38 -0.85 -8.35
CA SER A 69 6.45 -0.86 -6.89
C SER A 69 7.15 0.39 -6.37
N TYR A 70 6.58 0.98 -5.34
CA TYR A 70 7.25 1.92 -4.44
C TYR A 70 7.19 1.34 -3.03
N VAL A 71 8.34 1.30 -2.36
CA VAL A 71 8.46 0.89 -0.96
C VAL A 71 9.23 1.98 -0.24
N SER A 72 8.59 2.62 0.74
CA SER A 72 9.19 3.73 1.47
C SER A 72 10.42 3.28 2.26
N SER A 73 11.37 4.20 2.41
CA SER A 73 12.56 3.99 3.25
C SER A 73 12.27 4.04 4.75
N ASN A 74 11.20 4.75 5.16
CA ASN A 74 10.82 4.94 6.57
C ASN A 74 9.32 5.27 6.72
N GLN A 75 8.82 5.35 7.96
CA GLN A 75 7.40 5.53 8.26
C GLN A 75 6.81 6.92 7.90
N PHE A 76 7.63 7.92 7.59
CA PHE A 76 7.20 9.27 7.18
C PHE A 76 7.35 9.50 5.67
N ASP A 77 8.11 8.64 5.01
CA ASP A 77 8.31 8.67 3.57
C ASP A 77 7.04 8.17 2.87
N ARG A 78 6.47 9.04 2.05
CA ARG A 78 5.31 8.79 1.19
C ARG A 78 5.66 9.35 -0.18
N PRO A 79 5.26 8.69 -1.28
CA PRO A 79 5.36 9.32 -2.58
C PRO A 79 4.43 10.53 -2.61
N THR A 80 4.80 11.58 -3.34
CA THR A 80 3.89 12.70 -3.55
C THR A 80 2.69 12.23 -4.37
N GLU A 81 1.53 12.85 -4.15
CA GLU A 81 0.32 12.51 -4.91
C GLU A 81 0.58 12.63 -6.42
N ASN A 82 1.22 13.73 -6.85
CA ASN A 82 1.56 13.94 -8.25
C ASN A 82 2.47 12.85 -8.82
N SER A 83 3.55 12.47 -8.13
CA SER A 83 4.47 11.46 -8.69
C SER A 83 3.82 10.08 -8.80
N THR A 84 2.92 9.76 -7.87
CA THR A 84 2.12 8.53 -7.89
C THR A 84 1.17 8.53 -9.08
N PHE A 85 0.37 9.59 -9.22
CA PHE A 85 -0.62 9.70 -10.30
C PHE A 85 0.03 9.76 -11.68
N GLU A 86 1.12 10.52 -11.84
CA GLU A 86 1.87 10.60 -13.09
C GLU A 86 2.40 9.23 -13.50
N LYS A 87 2.99 8.47 -12.55
CA LYS A 87 3.54 7.15 -12.86
C LYS A 87 2.47 6.13 -13.21
N VAL A 88 1.35 6.14 -12.49
CA VAL A 88 0.18 5.31 -12.83
C VAL A 88 -0.36 5.67 -14.22
N HIS A 89 -0.48 6.97 -14.52
CA HIS A 89 -0.99 7.43 -15.81
C HIS A 89 -0.06 7.07 -16.96
N GLU A 90 1.27 7.20 -16.79
CA GLU A 90 2.28 6.75 -17.74
C GLU A 90 2.10 5.25 -18.04
N LEU A 91 2.05 4.40 -17.01
CA LEU A 91 1.94 2.95 -17.18
C LEU A 91 0.63 2.52 -17.85
N LEU A 92 -0.47 3.21 -17.56
CA LEU A 92 -1.76 2.98 -18.21
C LEU A 92 -1.78 3.48 -19.67
N GLY A 93 -1.06 4.57 -19.97
CA GLY A 93 -0.96 5.12 -21.33
C GLY A 93 -0.03 4.32 -22.25
N SER A 94 1.04 3.73 -21.70
CA SER A 94 1.99 2.87 -22.44
C SER A 94 1.46 1.46 -22.71
N SER A 95 0.34 1.05 -22.12
CA SER A 95 -0.28 -0.26 -22.32
C SER A 95 -1.22 -0.33 -23.56
N GLN A 96 -1.19 0.69 -24.43
CA GLN A 96 -2.05 0.82 -25.62
C GLN A 96 -1.28 0.73 -26.97
N GLU A 97 -0.01 0.33 -26.96
CA GLU A 97 0.79 0.07 -28.18
C GLU A 97 1.00 -1.43 -28.45
#